data_AF-A0A7C4RPX7-F1
#
_entry.id   AF-A0A7C4RPX7-F1
#
_cell.length_a   1.000
_cell.length_b   1.000
_cell.length_c   1.000
_cell.angle_alpha   90.00
_cell.angle_beta   90.00
_cell.angle_gamma   90.00
#
_symmetry.space_group_name_H-M   'P 1'
#
loop_
_entity.id
_entity.type
_entity.pdbx_description
1 polymer ?
#
loop_
_entity_poly.entity_id
_entity_poly.type
_entity_poly.pdbx_seq_one_letter_code
_entity_poly.pdbx_strand_id
1 'polypeptide(L)' 'GAKEDLKVEPIKNNEILMLNVNSAATVGFVQSISKNKVKCKLKLPVCAEPGSKVTISRRVGTRFRLIGYGIIKKE' A
#
# COMPACT_ATOMS: atom_id res chain seq x y z
N GLY A 1 11.78 15.82 -17.79
CA GLY A 1 11.13 15.70 -16.47
C GLY A 1 9.74 16.29 -16.56
N ALA A 2 8.78 15.74 -15.85
CA ALA A 2 7.34 15.98 -15.98
C ALA A 2 6.72 15.39 -17.27
N LYS A 3 5.97 14.30 -17.11
CA LYS A 3 4.85 13.92 -17.96
C LYS A 3 3.99 12.96 -17.16
N GLU A 4 2.79 13.44 -16.85
CA GLU A 4 1.67 12.72 -16.25
C GLU A 4 1.75 12.56 -14.72
N ASP A 5 1.24 13.57 -14.03
CA ASP A 5 0.49 13.37 -12.79
C ASP A 5 -0.74 12.50 -13.11
N LEU A 6 -0.49 11.20 -13.28
CA LEU A 6 -1.54 10.21 -13.35
C LEU A 6 -2.37 10.38 -12.09
N LYS A 7 -3.65 10.75 -12.26
CA LYS A 7 -4.60 10.85 -11.15
C LYS A 7 -4.52 9.56 -10.36
N VAL A 8 -4.18 9.68 -9.08
CA VAL A 8 -4.16 8.55 -8.17
C VAL A 8 -5.59 8.05 -8.05
N GLU A 9 -5.89 6.92 -8.70
CA GLU A 9 -7.18 6.28 -8.49
C GLU A 9 -7.25 5.73 -7.06
N PRO A 10 -8.45 5.69 -6.47
CA PRO A 10 -8.65 4.99 -5.21
C PRO A 10 -8.25 3.51 -5.35
N ILE A 11 -7.77 2.94 -4.24
CA ILE A 11 -7.38 1.53 -4.15
C ILE A 11 -8.59 0.67 -4.53
N LYS A 12 -8.37 -0.41 -5.28
CA LYS A 12 -9.41 -1.36 -5.69
C LYS A 12 -9.29 -2.66 -4.89
N ASN A 13 -10.43 -3.33 -4.66
CA ASN A 13 -10.42 -4.67 -4.06
C ASN A 13 -9.70 -5.65 -5.00
N ASN A 14 -9.03 -6.65 -4.42
CA ASN A 14 -8.23 -7.66 -5.14
C ASN A 14 -7.05 -7.09 -5.95
N GLU A 15 -6.56 -5.90 -5.61
CA GLU A 15 -5.35 -5.34 -6.21
C GLU A 15 -4.09 -5.73 -5.43
N ILE A 16 -2.97 -5.82 -6.15
CA ILE A 16 -1.65 -6.04 -5.57
C ILE A 16 -0.96 -4.70 -5.40
N LEU A 17 -0.58 -4.40 -4.15
CA LEU A 17 0.15 -3.20 -3.79
C LEU A 17 1.49 -3.55 -3.16
N MET A 18 2.47 -2.68 -3.35
CA MET A 18 3.74 -2.74 -2.64
C MET A 18 3.63 -1.88 -1.38
N LEU A 19 3.87 -2.50 -0.24
CA LEU A 19 3.81 -1.86 1.06
C LEU A 19 5.23 -1.79 1.61
N ASN A 20 5.66 -0.60 1.99
CA ASN A 20 6.93 -0.43 2.69
C ASN A 20 6.64 -0.01 4.12
N VAL A 21 6.99 -0.90 5.04
CA VAL A 21 6.77 -0.75 6.49
C VAL A 21 8.14 -0.59 7.14
N ASN A 22 8.45 0.61 7.61
CA ASN A 22 9.79 0.96 8.10
C ASN A 22 10.87 0.65 7.05
N SER A 23 11.70 -0.36 7.29
CA SER A 23 12.75 -0.82 6.36
C SER A 23 12.34 -2.05 5.53
N ALA A 24 11.17 -2.63 5.79
CA ALA A 24 10.70 -3.86 5.16
C ALA A 24 9.77 -3.56 3.97
N ALA A 25 10.19 -3.97 2.78
CA ALA A 25 9.34 -3.96 1.59
C ALA A 25 8.63 -5.30 1.43
N THR A 26 7.30 -5.28 1.37
CA THR A 26 6.47 -6.46 1.17
C THR A 26 5.39 -6.20 0.12
N VAL A 27 4.85 -7.28 -0.43
CA VAL A 27 3.71 -7.21 -1.34
C VAL A 27 2.44 -7.53 -0.55
N GLY A 28 1.45 -6.64 -0.62
CA GLY A 28 0.14 -6.80 -0.01
C GLY A 28 -0.95 -7.01 -1.06
N PHE A 29 -1.78 -8.01 -0.84
CA PHE A 29 -3.00 -8.24 -1.62
C PHE A 29 -4.19 -7.63 -0.88
N VAL A 30 -4.90 -6.69 -1.51
CA VAL A 30 -6.05 -6.01 -0.91
C VAL A 30 -7.25 -6.97 -0.87
N GLN A 31 -7.65 -7.38 0.33
CA GLN A 31 -8.82 -8.25 0.51
C GLN A 31 -10.12 -7.46 0.61
N SER A 32 -10.11 -6.37 1.39
CA SER A 32 -11.30 -5.55 1.57
C SER A 32 -10.94 -4.11 1.85
N ILE A 33 -11.79 -3.22 1.36
CA ILE A 33 -11.72 -1.79 1.56
C ILE A 33 -12.98 -1.35 2.29
N SER A 34 -12.77 -0.69 3.42
CA SER A 34 -13.78 0.07 4.15
C SER A 34 -13.45 1.55 4.05
N LYS A 35 -14.42 2.44 4.32
CA LYS A 35 -14.31 3.89 4.08
C LYS A 35 -12.92 4.49 4.35
N ASN A 36 -12.30 4.19 5.51
CA ASN A 36 -10.95 4.66 5.87
C ASN A 36 -10.01 3.53 6.34
N LYS A 37 -10.29 2.27 6.00
CA LYS A 37 -9.45 1.12 6.40
C LYS A 37 -9.30 0.18 5.22
N VAL A 38 -8.08 -0.35 5.04
CA VAL A 38 -7.79 -1.35 4.03
C VAL A 38 -7.25 -2.58 4.72
N LYS A 39 -7.86 -3.75 4.47
CA LYS A 39 -7.33 -5.04 4.90
C LYS A 39 -6.51 -5.63 3.77
N CYS A 40 -5.21 -5.81 4.02
CA CYS A 40 -4.28 -6.40 3.08
C CYS A 40 -3.73 -7.70 3.64
N LYS A 41 -3.68 -8.76 2.83
CA LYS A 41 -2.91 -9.97 3.13
C LYS A 41 -1.50 -9.81 2.60
N LEU A 42 -0.52 -9.86 3.48
CA LEU A 42 0.88 -9.74 3.11
C LEU A 42 1.40 -11.07 2.55
N LYS A 43 2.22 -10.99 1.50
CA LYS A 43 2.92 -12.15 0.94
C LYS A 43 4.13 -12.54 1.78
N LEU A 44 4.86 -11.55 2.29
CA LEU A 44 5.95 -11.75 3.23
C LEU A 44 5.55 -11.15 4.58
N PRO A 45 5.73 -11.88 5.70
CA PRO A 45 5.48 -11.35 7.03
C PRO A 45 6.45 -10.19 7.30
N VAL A 46 5.97 -9.17 8.01
CA VAL A 46 6.76 -8.00 8.40
C VAL A 46 6.63 -7.77 9.89
N CYS A 47 7.71 -7.32 10.52
CA CYS A 47 7.69 -6.89 11.91
C CYS A 47 7.29 -5.41 11.97
N ALA A 48 6.14 -5.12 12.58
CA ALA A 48 5.65 -3.76 12.73
C ALA A 48 4.74 -3.65 13.95
N GLU A 49 4.83 -2.52 14.63
CA GLU A 49 3.97 -2.20 15.76
C GLU A 49 2.71 -1.44 15.32
N PRO A 50 1.59 -1.54 16.06
CA PRO A 50 0.46 -0.64 15.89
C PRO A 50 0.93 0.82 16.01
N GLY A 51 0.54 1.66 15.05
CA GLY A 51 1.02 3.03 14.94
C GLY A 51 2.18 3.21 13.94
N SER A 52 2.79 2.12 13.47
CA SER A 52 3.84 2.21 12.45
C SER A 52 3.31 2.82 11.14
N LYS A 53 4.11 3.69 10.53
CA LYS A 53 3.82 4.30 9.24
C LYS A 53 4.11 3.30 8.12
N VAL A 54 3.20 3.25 7.15
CA VAL A 54 3.32 2.41 5.97
C VAL A 54 3.14 3.27 4.75
N THR A 55 4.05 3.14 3.80
CA THR A 55 3.88 3.75 2.48
C THR A 55 3.29 2.74 1.51
N ILE A 56 2.41 3.23 0.65
CA ILE A 56 1.65 2.43 -0.30
C ILE A 56 2.10 2.83 -1.70
N SER A 57 2.67 1.86 -2.41
CA SER A 57 3.11 2.03 -3.78
C SER A 57 2.30 1.12 -4.71
N ARG A 58 1.87 1.68 -5.84
CA ARG A 58 1.14 0.97 -6.89
C ARG A 58 2.03 0.78 -8.10
N ARG A 59 1.92 -0.36 -8.76
CA ARG A 59 2.63 -0.59 -10.02
C ARG A 59 1.91 0.16 -11.14
N VAL A 60 2.63 1.08 -11.78
CA VAL A 60 2.14 1.87 -12.92
C VAL A 60 3.09 1.62 -14.08
N GLY A 61 2.64 0.84 -15.07
CA GLY A 61 3.50 0.32 -16.15
C GLY A 61 4.62 -0.58 -15.61
N THR A 62 5.87 -0.14 -15.80
CA THR A 62 7.07 -0.91 -15.40
C THR A 62 7.65 -0.49 -14.05
N ARG A 63 7.12 0.55 -13.39
CA ARG A 63 7.67 1.11 -12.15
C ARG A 63 6.63 1.12 -11.03
N PHE A 64 7.10 1.07 -9.79
CA PHE A 64 6.26 1.37 -8.63
C PHE A 64 6.23 2.89 -8.40
N ARG A 65 5.04 3.43 -8.20
CA ARG A 65 4.82 4.83 -7.86
C ARG A 65 4.16 4.91 -6.50
N LEU A 66 4.67 5.80 -5.66
CA LEU A 66 4.08 6.11 -4.37
C LEU A 66 2.70 6.74 -4.60
N ILE A 67 1.65 6.14 -4.05
CA ILE A 67 0.27 6.62 -4.16
C ILE A 67 -0.29 7.18 -2.85
N GLY A 68 0.34 6.84 -1.72
CA GLY A 68 -0.09 7.35 -0.43
C GLY A 68 0.64 6.73 0.74
N TYR A 69 0.18 7.03 1.94
CA TYR A 69 0.66 6.47 3.20
C TYR A 69 -0.51 6.17 4.12
N GLY A 70 -0.25 5.32 5.11
CA GLY A 70 -1.21 4.94 6.13
C GLY A 70 -0.50 4.60 7.43
N ILE A 71 -1.30 4.23 8.43
CA ILE A 71 -0.84 3.82 9.75
C ILE A 71 -1.43 2.46 10.04
N ILE A 72 -0.61 1.54 10.54
CA ILE A 72 -1.08 0.22 10.98
C ILE A 72 -1.93 0.43 12.23
N LYS A 73 -3.21 0.07 12.14
CA LYS A 73 -4.10 0.01 13.31
C LYS A 73 -4.28 -1.44 13.71
N LYS A 74 -4.20 -1.71 15.01
CA LYS A 74 -4.64 -2.97 15.60
C LYS A 74 -6.17 -2.96 15.55
N GLU A 75 -6.77 -3.93 14.88
CA GLU A 75 -8.18 -4.28 15.08
C GLU A 75 -8.31 -5.23 16.26
#